data_AF-A0A538GLR2-F1
#
_entry.id   AF-A0A538GLR2-F1
#
_cell.length_a   1.000
_cell.length_b   1.000
_cell.length_c   1.000
_cell.angle_alpha   90.00
_cell.angle_beta   90.00
_cell.angle_gamma   90.00
#
_symmetry.space_group_name_H-M   'P 1'
#
loop_
_entity.id
_entity.type
_entity.pdbx_description
1 polymer ?
#
loop_
_entity_poly.entity_id
_entity_poly.type
_entity_poly.pdbx_seq_one_letter_code
_entity_poly.pdbx_strand_id
1 'polypeptide(L)'
;MPDEPPVTSAAPAIAPTVNAVETASLTSLTVGGGCAAKYSAARLEELLKGFVPVEADDLLVGLDPADDAAVYRLDDERALVFTVDFFPPLVDDPNLFGRIAATNALNDVFAMGGTPLLALSVAAFPEELASELVGAVFAGADEQVRAAGAILAGGHTIRDTEPKYGLAVVGTVHPDGIWV
;
A
#
# COMPACT_ATOMS: atom_id res chain seq x y z
N MET A 1 -1.65 -2.01 80.04
CA MET A 1 -0.98 -1.60 78.79
C MET A 1 -1.59 -2.48 77.70
N PRO A 2 -2.34 -1.90 76.75
CA PRO A 2 -3.25 -2.64 75.88
C PRO A 2 -2.52 -3.30 74.72
N ASP A 3 -3.04 -4.46 74.30
CA ASP A 3 -2.67 -5.18 73.08
C ASP A 3 -2.82 -4.29 71.85
N GLU A 4 -1.75 -4.21 71.05
CA GLU A 4 -1.74 -3.51 69.76
C GLU A 4 -2.43 -4.40 68.71
N PRO A 5 -3.46 -3.91 67.98
CA PRO A 5 -4.09 -4.71 66.94
C PRO A 5 -3.18 -4.86 65.72
N PRO A 6 -3.30 -5.94 64.92
CA PRO A 6 -2.44 -6.13 63.76
C PRO A 6 -2.74 -5.08 62.69
N VAL A 7 -1.69 -4.41 62.21
CA VAL A 7 -1.75 -3.52 61.06
C VAL A 7 -1.96 -4.37 59.80
N THR A 8 -3.19 -4.41 59.29
CA THR A 8 -3.49 -4.95 57.95
C THR A 8 -3.92 -3.81 57.02
N SER A 9 -2.94 -2.97 56.62
CA SER A 9 -3.15 -2.07 55.49
C SER A 9 -2.87 -2.86 54.20
N ALA A 10 -3.91 -3.45 53.63
CA ALA A 10 -3.86 -3.91 52.26
C ALA A 10 -3.73 -2.68 51.35
N ALA A 11 -2.55 -2.49 50.77
CA ALA A 11 -2.39 -1.55 49.68
C ALA A 11 -3.34 -1.95 48.54
N PRO A 12 -4.10 -1.01 47.94
CA PRO A 12 -4.88 -1.35 46.77
C PRO A 12 -3.90 -1.77 45.67
N ALA A 13 -4.07 -2.99 45.16
CA ALA A 13 -3.41 -3.40 43.94
C ALA A 13 -3.91 -2.48 42.83
N ILE A 14 -3.08 -1.52 42.42
CA ILE A 14 -3.29 -0.75 41.20
C ILE A 14 -3.00 -1.74 40.07
N ALA A 15 -4.05 -2.45 39.64
CA ALA A 15 -4.01 -3.15 38.36
C ALA A 15 -3.65 -2.10 37.29
N PRO A 16 -2.73 -2.39 36.36
CA PRO A 16 -2.56 -1.53 35.21
C PRO A 16 -3.87 -1.63 34.44
N THR A 17 -4.66 -0.56 34.45
CA THR A 17 -5.69 -0.35 33.46
C THR A 17 -4.95 -0.17 32.15
N VAL A 18 -4.74 -1.28 31.45
CA VAL A 18 -4.53 -1.26 30.01
C VAL A 18 -5.78 -0.59 29.45
N ASN A 19 -5.71 0.72 29.23
CA ASN A 19 -6.66 1.37 28.36
C ASN A 19 -6.41 0.73 27.01
N ALA A 20 -7.27 -0.24 26.66
CA ALA A 20 -7.43 -0.69 25.30
C ALA A 20 -7.65 0.59 24.49
N VAL A 21 -6.64 0.97 23.72
CA VAL A 21 -6.79 1.99 22.69
C VAL A 21 -8.02 1.54 21.91
N GLU A 22 -9.10 2.33 21.97
CA GLU A 22 -10.29 2.07 21.17
C GLU A 22 -9.82 1.72 19.77
N THR A 23 -10.27 0.58 19.25
CA THR A 23 -9.97 0.12 17.90
C THR A 23 -10.41 1.20 16.92
N ALA A 24 -9.51 2.14 16.61
CA ALA A 24 -9.77 3.21 15.68
C ALA A 24 -10.05 2.55 14.34
N SER A 25 -11.28 2.73 13.83
CA SER A 25 -11.67 2.18 12.54
C SER A 25 -10.83 2.87 11.46
N LEU A 26 -10.25 2.11 10.54
CA LEU A 26 -9.32 2.69 9.56
C LEU A 26 -9.97 3.79 8.73
N THR A 27 -11.26 3.67 8.40
CA THR A 27 -11.98 4.68 7.62
C THR A 27 -12.26 5.96 8.40
N SER A 28 -12.29 5.91 9.73
CA SER A 28 -12.40 7.12 10.58
C SER A 28 -11.16 8.02 10.55
N LEU A 29 -10.05 7.52 10.00
CA LEU A 29 -8.78 8.23 9.90
C LEU A 29 -8.56 8.88 8.52
N THR A 30 -9.54 8.81 7.60
CA THR A 30 -9.41 9.30 6.22
C THR A 30 -10.37 10.44 5.91
N VAL A 31 -9.95 11.35 5.03
CA VAL A 31 -10.80 12.45 4.52
C VAL A 31 -11.59 11.99 3.29
N GLY A 32 -11.07 10.98 2.57
CA GLY A 32 -11.73 10.28 1.47
C GLY A 32 -11.04 8.95 1.18
N GLY A 33 -11.79 7.83 1.21
CA GLY A 33 -11.24 6.49 1.03
C GLY A 33 -11.02 6.08 -0.43
N GLY A 34 -10.04 5.22 -0.67
CA GLY A 34 -9.79 4.59 -1.98
C GLY A 34 -9.43 5.58 -3.09
N CYS A 35 -9.89 5.31 -4.31
CA CYS A 35 -9.61 6.12 -5.50
C CYS A 35 -10.14 7.56 -5.42
N ALA A 36 -11.01 7.89 -4.46
CA ALA A 36 -11.50 9.26 -4.26
C ALA A 36 -10.37 10.23 -3.85
N ALA A 37 -9.22 9.71 -3.42
CA ALA A 37 -8.03 10.51 -3.11
C ALA A 37 -7.25 10.97 -4.35
N LYS A 38 -7.55 10.45 -5.56
CA LYS A 38 -6.81 10.77 -6.79
C LYS A 38 -7.12 12.19 -7.28
N TYR A 39 -6.13 12.87 -7.86
CA TYR A 39 -6.40 14.06 -8.68
C TYR A 39 -7.19 13.70 -9.93
N SER A 40 -7.91 14.68 -10.50
CA SER A 40 -8.57 14.48 -11.78
C SER A 40 -7.55 14.25 -12.89
N ALA A 41 -7.91 13.39 -13.86
CA ALA A 41 -7.05 13.07 -15.00
C ALA A 41 -6.57 14.33 -15.73
N ALA A 42 -7.47 15.29 -16.01
CA ALA A 42 -7.13 16.55 -16.66
C ALA A 42 -6.11 17.39 -15.88
N ARG A 43 -6.14 17.36 -14.55
CA ARG A 43 -5.15 18.08 -13.72
C ARG A 43 -3.79 17.39 -13.78
N LEU A 44 -3.76 16.07 -13.74
CA LEU A 44 -2.52 15.30 -13.84
C LEU A 44 -1.87 15.48 -15.22
N GLU A 45 -2.65 15.40 -16.30
CA GLU A 45 -2.19 15.64 -17.67
C GLU A 45 -1.49 16.99 -17.81
N GLU A 46 -2.09 18.07 -17.26
CA GLU A 46 -1.49 19.40 -17.27
C GLU A 46 -0.13 19.45 -16.54
N LEU A 47 -0.01 18.77 -15.39
CA LEU A 47 1.22 18.76 -14.57
C LEU A 47 2.37 17.97 -15.22
N LEU A 48 2.04 16.99 -16.06
CA LEU A 48 3.02 16.10 -16.69
C LEU A 48 3.47 16.55 -18.09
N LYS A 49 2.93 17.66 -18.61
CA LYS A 49 3.33 18.19 -19.93
C LYS A 49 4.84 18.40 -20.00
N GLY A 50 5.48 17.74 -20.97
CA GLY A 50 6.91 17.89 -21.28
C GLY A 50 7.86 17.02 -20.46
N PHE A 51 7.36 16.05 -19.69
CA PHE A 51 8.19 15.18 -18.84
C PHE A 51 8.96 14.10 -19.61
N VAL A 52 8.48 13.67 -20.79
CA VAL A 52 9.12 12.60 -21.57
C VAL A 52 10.04 13.19 -22.64
N PRO A 53 11.35 12.87 -22.63
CA PRO A 53 12.26 13.22 -23.72
C PRO A 53 11.92 12.44 -24.98
N VAL A 54 12.15 13.04 -26.15
CA VAL A 54 11.88 12.44 -27.47
C VAL A 54 12.74 11.19 -27.75
N GLU A 55 13.84 10.98 -27.02
CA GLU A 55 14.87 9.95 -27.31
C GLU A 55 14.77 8.68 -26.45
N ALA A 56 13.58 8.33 -25.94
CA ALA A 56 13.38 7.15 -25.09
C ALA A 56 12.96 5.89 -25.89
N ASP A 57 13.80 5.43 -26.82
CA ASP A 57 13.47 4.34 -27.76
C ASP A 57 13.07 3.00 -27.10
N ASP A 58 13.54 2.74 -25.88
CA ASP A 58 13.21 1.55 -25.09
C ASP A 58 11.98 1.75 -24.18
N LEU A 59 11.45 2.97 -24.07
CA LEU A 59 10.19 3.23 -23.36
C LEU A 59 9.02 2.94 -24.32
N LEU A 60 8.46 1.75 -24.22
CA LEU A 60 7.38 1.27 -25.09
C LEU A 60 6.02 1.89 -24.73
N VAL A 61 5.77 2.08 -23.43
CA VAL A 61 4.58 2.77 -22.89
C VAL A 61 5.05 3.71 -21.80
N GLY A 62 4.63 4.98 -21.89
CA GLY A 62 5.16 6.07 -21.06
C GLY A 62 4.07 7.05 -20.65
N LEU A 63 4.32 8.35 -20.83
CA LEU A 63 3.33 9.40 -20.58
C LEU A 63 2.63 9.90 -21.86
N ASP A 64 3.07 9.43 -23.03
CA ASP A 64 2.51 9.81 -24.34
C ASP A 64 2.56 8.64 -25.35
N PRO A 65 1.44 7.92 -25.56
CA PRO A 65 0.23 7.97 -24.74
C PRO A 65 0.49 7.41 -23.33
N ALA A 66 -0.19 7.96 -22.34
CA ALA A 66 -0.21 7.40 -20.99
C ALA A 66 -1.19 6.22 -20.91
N ASP A 67 -0.83 5.20 -20.15
CA ASP A 67 -1.66 4.02 -19.87
C ASP A 67 -1.51 3.58 -18.39
N ASP A 68 -2.10 2.45 -18.02
CA ASP A 68 -2.17 1.93 -16.65
C ASP A 68 -0.78 1.66 -16.03
N ALA A 69 0.24 1.36 -16.84
CA ALA A 69 1.61 1.15 -16.38
C ALA A 69 2.67 1.57 -17.42
N ALA A 70 3.87 1.89 -16.96
CA ALA A 70 5.00 2.13 -17.85
C ALA A 70 5.61 0.80 -18.31
N VAL A 71 5.99 0.72 -19.59
CA VAL A 71 6.63 -0.48 -20.16
C VAL A 71 7.98 -0.12 -20.74
N TYR A 72 9.02 -0.80 -20.28
CA TYR A 72 10.41 -0.56 -20.71
C TYR A 72 11.02 -1.84 -21.29
N ARG A 73 11.48 -1.79 -22.53
CA ARG A 73 12.12 -2.92 -23.23
C ARG A 73 13.48 -3.24 -22.63
N LEU A 74 13.74 -4.52 -22.38
CA LEU A 74 15.06 -5.02 -22.00
C LEU A 74 15.80 -5.61 -23.21
N ASP A 75 15.07 -6.37 -24.02
CA ASP A 75 15.53 -7.00 -25.25
C ASP A 75 14.31 -7.35 -26.14
N ASP A 76 14.55 -8.03 -27.26
CA ASP A 76 13.52 -8.39 -28.23
C ASP A 76 12.43 -9.33 -27.67
N GLU A 77 12.71 -10.03 -26.56
CA GLU A 77 11.82 -11.04 -25.98
C GLU A 77 11.18 -10.58 -24.66
N ARG A 78 11.70 -9.52 -24.03
CA ARG A 78 11.32 -9.11 -22.67
C ARG A 78 11.22 -7.60 -22.52
N ALA A 79 10.16 -7.18 -21.86
CA ALA A 79 9.97 -5.85 -21.32
C ALA A 79 9.55 -5.92 -19.84
N LEU A 80 9.91 -4.89 -19.09
CA LEU A 80 9.44 -4.67 -17.72
C LEU A 80 8.18 -3.82 -17.74
N VAL A 81 7.22 -4.20 -16.90
CA VAL A 81 6.02 -3.41 -16.61
C VAL A 81 6.19 -2.81 -15.21
N PHE A 82 6.04 -1.50 -15.09
CA PHE A 82 6.18 -0.76 -13.83
C PHE A 82 4.90 0.00 -13.51
N THR A 83 4.36 -0.25 -12.33
CA THR A 83 3.24 0.54 -11.78
C THR A 83 3.47 0.85 -10.31
N VAL A 84 2.79 1.88 -9.81
CA VAL A 84 2.65 2.17 -8.39
C VAL A 84 1.24 2.70 -8.13
N ASP A 85 0.53 2.08 -7.19
CA ASP A 85 -0.74 2.63 -6.70
C ASP A 85 -0.85 2.43 -5.19
N PHE A 86 -1.35 3.45 -4.50
CA PHE A 86 -1.55 3.48 -3.06
C PHE A 86 -2.62 4.51 -2.70
N PHE A 87 -3.43 4.21 -1.68
CA PHE A 87 -4.56 5.05 -1.32
C PHE A 87 -4.95 4.91 0.15
N PRO A 88 -5.77 5.84 0.69
CA PRO A 88 -6.31 5.72 2.03
C PRO A 88 -7.30 4.56 2.18
N PRO A 89 -7.42 3.97 3.38
CA PRO A 89 -8.40 2.93 3.67
C PRO A 89 -9.83 3.26 3.20
N LEU A 90 -10.46 2.27 2.55
CA LEU A 90 -11.88 2.30 2.17
C LEU A 90 -12.74 1.31 2.97
N VAL A 91 -12.11 0.49 3.81
CA VAL A 91 -12.75 -0.50 4.67
C VAL A 91 -12.06 -0.48 6.03
N ASP A 92 -12.79 -0.87 7.08
CA ASP A 92 -12.27 -0.87 8.45
C ASP A 92 -11.38 -2.07 8.77
N ASP A 93 -11.62 -3.20 8.10
CA ASP A 93 -10.82 -4.41 8.30
C ASP A 93 -9.43 -4.22 7.68
N PRO A 94 -8.34 -4.24 8.48
CA PRO A 94 -6.99 -3.96 8.01
C PRO A 94 -6.49 -5.04 7.04
N ASN A 95 -6.80 -6.31 7.27
CA ASN A 95 -6.36 -7.39 6.40
C ASN A 95 -7.03 -7.28 5.03
N LEU A 96 -8.34 -7.05 5.00
CA LEU A 96 -9.10 -6.82 3.79
C LEU A 96 -8.61 -5.57 3.06
N PHE A 97 -8.31 -4.48 3.76
CA PHE A 97 -7.73 -3.29 3.15
C PHE A 97 -6.40 -3.62 2.46
N GLY A 98 -5.49 -4.35 3.12
CA GLY A 98 -4.23 -4.80 2.54
C GLY A 98 -4.42 -5.62 1.26
N ARG A 99 -5.38 -6.56 1.27
CA ARG A 99 -5.73 -7.38 0.11
C ARG A 99 -6.27 -6.54 -1.04
N ILE A 100 -7.15 -5.57 -0.76
CA ILE A 100 -7.72 -4.68 -1.77
C ILE A 100 -6.61 -3.80 -2.38
N ALA A 101 -5.77 -3.19 -1.55
CA ALA A 101 -4.67 -2.34 -1.98
C ALA A 101 -3.67 -3.12 -2.87
N ALA A 102 -3.31 -4.33 -2.46
CA ALA A 102 -2.43 -5.19 -3.26
C ALA A 102 -3.09 -5.60 -4.58
N THR A 103 -4.36 -6.00 -4.56
CA THR A 103 -5.09 -6.39 -5.78
C THR A 103 -5.13 -5.24 -6.77
N ASN A 104 -5.43 -4.02 -6.30
CA ASN A 104 -5.47 -2.84 -7.14
C ASN A 104 -4.11 -2.55 -7.79
N ALA A 105 -3.03 -2.51 -6.99
CA ALA A 105 -1.70 -2.21 -7.53
C ALA A 105 -1.16 -3.30 -8.47
N LEU A 106 -1.54 -4.57 -8.27
CA LEU A 106 -1.17 -5.66 -9.19
C LEU A 106 -1.94 -5.61 -10.51
N ASN A 107 -3.15 -5.02 -10.50
CA ASN A 107 -4.05 -5.05 -11.64
C ASN A 107 -3.47 -4.35 -12.87
N ASP A 108 -2.73 -3.26 -12.71
CA ASP A 108 -2.16 -2.53 -13.85
C ASP A 108 -1.14 -3.40 -14.61
N VAL A 109 -0.40 -4.28 -13.92
CA VAL A 109 0.50 -5.23 -14.59
C VAL A 109 -0.29 -6.23 -15.44
N PHE A 110 -1.40 -6.74 -14.91
CA PHE A 110 -2.27 -7.64 -15.66
C PHE A 110 -2.97 -6.93 -16.82
N ALA A 111 -3.33 -5.65 -16.65
CA ALA A 111 -3.96 -4.82 -17.67
C ALA A 111 -3.04 -4.65 -18.90
N MET A 112 -1.72 -4.58 -18.69
CA MET A 112 -0.74 -4.54 -19.79
C MET A 112 -0.45 -5.91 -20.43
N GLY A 113 -1.15 -6.98 -20.04
CA GLY A 113 -0.84 -8.35 -20.46
C GLY A 113 0.38 -8.96 -19.78
N GLY A 114 0.90 -8.30 -18.75
CA GLY A 114 2.08 -8.71 -18.00
C GLY A 114 1.81 -9.75 -16.92
N THR A 115 2.89 -10.34 -16.42
CA THR A 115 2.88 -11.20 -15.23
C THR A 115 3.65 -10.52 -14.09
N PRO A 116 3.04 -10.30 -12.91
CA PRO A 116 3.72 -9.74 -11.75
C PRO A 116 4.93 -10.59 -11.32
N LEU A 117 6.02 -9.93 -10.94
CA LEU A 117 7.27 -10.57 -10.50
C LEU A 117 7.59 -10.20 -9.04
N LEU A 118 7.65 -8.90 -8.75
CA LEU A 118 8.06 -8.35 -7.46
C LEU A 118 7.16 -7.17 -7.09
N ALA A 119 6.95 -6.98 -5.79
CA ALA A 119 6.29 -5.81 -5.24
C ALA A 119 7.07 -5.23 -4.05
N LEU A 120 6.94 -3.92 -3.84
CA LEU A 120 7.45 -3.20 -2.69
C LEU A 120 6.30 -2.44 -2.03
N SER A 121 6.13 -2.59 -0.71
CA SER A 121 5.14 -1.81 0.04
C SER A 121 5.46 -0.33 0.03
N VAL A 122 4.45 0.49 -0.27
CA VAL A 122 4.46 1.95 -0.07
C VAL A 122 3.46 2.25 1.02
N ALA A 123 3.93 2.72 2.16
CA ALA A 123 3.13 2.81 3.38
C ALA A 123 3.31 4.14 4.11
N ALA A 124 2.20 4.67 4.61
CA ALA A 124 2.18 5.79 5.53
C ALA A 124 1.11 5.52 6.61
N PHE A 125 1.46 5.62 7.89
CA PHE A 125 0.53 5.36 8.99
C PHE A 125 0.76 6.34 10.15
N PRO A 126 -0.27 6.60 10.98
CA PRO A 126 -0.08 7.33 12.24
C PRO A 126 0.87 6.58 13.16
N GLU A 127 1.76 7.30 13.84
CA GLU A 127 2.73 6.68 14.76
C GLU A 127 2.04 6.02 15.97
N GLU A 128 0.84 6.47 16.31
CA GLU A 128 -0.01 5.97 17.38
C GLU A 128 -0.86 4.76 16.97
N LEU A 129 -0.90 4.41 15.67
CA LEU A 129 -1.69 3.28 15.19
C LEU A 129 -1.07 1.97 15.70
N ALA A 130 -1.90 1.09 16.26
CA ALA A 130 -1.44 -0.18 16.83
C ALA A 130 -0.69 -1.02 15.78
N SER A 131 0.50 -1.51 16.16
CA SER A 131 1.38 -2.32 15.29
C SER A 131 0.68 -3.55 14.72
N GLU A 132 -0.26 -4.14 15.46
CA GLU A 132 -1.05 -5.29 15.04
C GLU A 132 -1.97 -4.94 13.86
N LEU A 133 -2.53 -3.73 13.82
CA LEU A 133 -3.37 -3.27 12.71
C LEU A 133 -2.53 -3.07 11.45
N VAL A 134 -1.39 -2.40 11.58
CA VAL A 134 -0.44 -2.23 10.47
C VAL A 134 0.06 -3.58 9.96
N GLY A 135 0.41 -4.49 10.87
CA GLY A 135 0.82 -5.85 10.55
C GLY A 135 -0.26 -6.63 9.80
N ALA A 136 -1.54 -6.46 10.16
CA ALA A 136 -2.65 -7.10 9.46
C ALA A 136 -2.81 -6.58 8.01
N VAL A 137 -2.60 -5.28 7.77
CA VAL A 137 -2.57 -4.70 6.40
C VAL A 137 -1.46 -5.37 5.58
N PHE A 138 -0.25 -5.45 6.12
CA PHE A 138 0.87 -6.08 5.41
C PHE A 138 0.65 -7.57 5.16
N ALA A 139 0.08 -8.29 6.13
CA ALA A 139 -0.23 -9.71 5.97
C ALA A 139 -1.27 -9.95 4.85
N GLY A 140 -2.31 -9.13 4.77
CA GLY A 140 -3.31 -9.22 3.70
C GLY A 140 -2.70 -8.93 2.32
N ALA A 141 -1.82 -7.94 2.25
CA ALA A 141 -1.12 -7.62 1.00
C ALA A 141 -0.19 -8.75 0.54
N ASP A 142 0.61 -9.30 1.44
CA ASP A 142 1.53 -10.41 1.17
C ASP A 142 0.81 -11.67 0.70
N GLU A 143 -0.34 -12.00 1.31
CA GLU A 143 -1.21 -13.10 0.86
C GLU A 143 -1.63 -12.90 -0.61
N GLN A 144 -2.08 -11.70 -0.96
CA GLN A 144 -2.56 -11.40 -2.30
C GLN A 144 -1.44 -11.36 -3.34
N VAL A 145 -0.27 -10.81 -2.99
CA VAL A 145 0.92 -10.79 -3.86
C VAL A 145 1.39 -12.22 -4.16
N ARG A 146 1.42 -13.10 -3.15
CA ARG A 146 1.75 -14.52 -3.36
C ARG A 146 0.72 -15.24 -4.21
N ALA A 147 -0.57 -14.94 -4.01
CA ALA A 147 -1.64 -15.52 -4.83
C ALA A 147 -1.52 -15.12 -6.31
N ALA A 148 -0.96 -13.94 -6.60
CA ALA A 148 -0.66 -13.47 -7.95
C ALA A 148 0.66 -14.04 -8.54
N GLY A 149 1.39 -14.90 -7.81
CA GLY A 149 2.65 -15.50 -8.25
C GLY A 149 3.88 -14.60 -8.09
N ALA A 150 3.74 -13.45 -7.41
CA ALA A 150 4.81 -12.50 -7.16
C ALA A 150 5.35 -12.57 -5.73
N ILE A 151 6.41 -11.80 -5.46
CA ILE A 151 7.06 -11.72 -4.15
C ILE A 151 6.96 -10.29 -3.61
N LEU A 152 6.43 -10.13 -2.39
CA LEU A 152 6.54 -8.88 -1.65
C LEU A 152 7.95 -8.81 -1.04
N ALA A 153 8.83 -8.00 -1.64
CA ALA A 153 10.28 -8.07 -1.42
C ALA A 153 10.85 -6.97 -0.51
N GLY A 154 9.98 -6.16 0.10
CA GLY A 154 10.38 -5.06 0.97
C GLY A 154 9.40 -3.89 0.84
N GLY A 155 9.89 -2.69 1.12
CA GLY A 155 9.09 -1.48 1.02
C GLY A 155 9.65 -0.32 1.83
N HIS A 156 8.85 0.73 1.94
CA HIS A 156 9.15 1.89 2.75
C HIS A 156 7.89 2.34 3.51
N THR A 157 8.06 2.66 4.79
CA THR A 157 6.98 3.12 5.68
C THR A 157 7.37 4.45 6.30
N ILE A 158 6.50 5.44 6.17
CA ILE A 158 6.66 6.76 6.80
C ILE A 158 5.52 7.06 7.78
N ARG A 159 5.70 8.13 8.56
CA ARG A 159 4.68 8.64 9.48
C ARG A 159 3.76 9.63 8.75
N ASP A 160 2.45 9.46 8.88
CA ASP A 160 1.42 10.36 8.35
C ASP A 160 0.14 10.25 9.19
N THR A 161 -0.58 11.35 9.39
CA THR A 161 -1.84 11.35 10.14
C THR A 161 -2.97 10.62 9.41
N GLU A 162 -2.94 10.57 8.08
CA GLU A 162 -3.92 9.81 7.29
C GLU A 162 -3.25 8.53 6.75
N PRO A 163 -3.73 7.33 7.13
CA PRO A 163 -3.13 6.08 6.69
C PRO A 163 -3.27 5.91 5.17
N LYS A 164 -2.21 5.42 4.53
CA LYS A 164 -2.15 5.12 3.09
C LYS A 164 -1.34 3.86 2.89
N TYR A 165 -1.82 2.97 2.03
CA TYR A 165 -1.10 1.75 1.71
C TYR A 165 -1.31 1.35 0.26
N GLY A 166 -0.27 0.76 -0.32
CA GLY A 166 -0.28 0.21 -1.66
C GLY A 166 1.07 -0.40 -2.02
N LEU A 167 1.28 -0.67 -3.29
CA LEU A 167 2.47 -1.35 -3.80
C LEU A 167 3.05 -0.61 -5.00
N ALA A 168 4.37 -0.58 -5.08
CA ALA A 168 5.08 -0.46 -6.34
C ALA A 168 5.31 -1.88 -6.88
N VAL A 169 4.90 -2.15 -8.12
CA VAL A 169 4.92 -3.49 -8.71
C VAL A 169 5.77 -3.49 -9.97
N VAL A 170 6.60 -4.52 -10.09
CA VAL A 170 7.31 -4.86 -11.31
C VAL A 170 6.78 -6.18 -11.85
N GLY A 171 6.46 -6.20 -13.13
CA GLY A 171 6.12 -7.40 -13.89
C GLY A 171 6.96 -7.52 -15.16
N THR A 172 6.69 -8.59 -15.90
CA THR A 172 7.30 -8.84 -17.21
C THR A 172 6.25 -9.10 -18.27
N VAL A 173 6.50 -8.63 -19.48
CA VAL A 173 5.67 -8.89 -20.67
C VAL A 173 6.58 -9.08 -21.89
N HIS A 174 6.13 -9.83 -22.90
CA HIS A 174 6.82 -9.84 -24.19
C HIS A 174 6.55 -8.51 -24.92
N PRO A 175 7.51 -7.88 -25.61
CA PRO A 175 7.28 -6.59 -26.29
C PRO A 175 6.10 -6.61 -27.28
N ASP A 176 5.91 -7.72 -28.02
CA ASP A 176 4.76 -7.90 -28.92
C ASP A 176 3.45 -8.35 -28.22
N GLY A 177 3.49 -8.54 -26.89
CA GLY A 177 2.38 -9.02 -26.09
C GLY A 177 1.69 -7.95 -25.23
N ILE A 178 2.09 -6.68 -25.38
CA ILE A 178 1.55 -5.56 -24.61
C ILE A 178 0.10 -5.29 -25.03
N TRP A 179 -0.78 -5.13 -24.05
CA TRP A 179 -2.17 -4.69 -24.27
C TRP A 179 -2.24 -3.17 -24.07
N VAL A 180 -2.54 -2.44 -25.15
CA VAL A 180 -2.74 -0.97 -25.24
C VAL A 180 -3.92 -0.67 -26.16
#